data_AF-A0A399NNQ1-F1
#
_entry.id   AF-A0A399NNQ1-F1
#
_cell.length_a   1.000
_cell.length_b   1.000
_cell.length_c   1.000
_cell.angle_alpha   90.00
_cell.angle_beta   90.00
_cell.angle_gamma   90.00
#
_symmetry.space_group_name_H-M   'P 1'
#
loop_
_entity.id
_entity.type
_entity.pdbx_description
1 polymer ?
#
loop_
_entity_poly.entity_id
_entity_poly.type
_entity_poly.pdbx_seq_one_letter_code
_entity_poly.pdbx_strand_id
1 'polypeptide(L)'
;WSAPVALVAVGAALSFVPGVPQIVIEPDAVLYGLLPPLLFAAAIRTPLADIRARRDSIVVLSVGVVVVTLVVFGLTLWALVPAVGLAAA
;
A
#
# COMPACT_ATOMS: atom_id res chain seq x y z
N TRP A 1 1.74 3.30 19.76
CA TRP A 1 0.74 2.55 18.98
C TRP A 1 0.09 3.50 18.00
N SER A 2 0.27 3.29 16.71
CA SER A 2 -0.34 4.16 15.70
C SER A 2 -1.84 3.86 15.62
N ALA A 3 -2.67 4.90 15.52
CA ALA A 3 -4.11 4.76 15.42
C ALA A 3 -4.56 3.72 14.35
N PRO A 4 -3.91 3.60 13.18
CA PRO A 4 -4.25 2.58 12.18
C PRO A 4 -4.11 1.15 12.69
N VAL A 5 -3.05 0.83 13.44
CA VAL A 5 -2.82 -0.54 13.94
C VAL A 5 -3.88 -0.92 14.96
N ALA A 6 -4.26 0.01 15.84
CA ALA A 6 -5.34 -0.21 16.79
C ALA A 6 -6.69 -0.41 16.07
N LEU A 7 -6.99 0.41 15.06
CA LEU A 7 -8.22 0.29 14.26
C LEU A 7 -8.28 -1.04 13.50
N VAL A 8 -7.18 -1.49 12.90
CA VAL A 8 -7.09 -2.78 12.20
C VAL A 8 -7.29 -3.94 13.18
N ALA A 9 -6.64 -3.90 14.35
CA ALA A 9 -6.77 -4.96 15.35
C ALA A 9 -8.22 -5.08 15.87
N VAL A 10 -8.87 -3.95 16.14
CA VAL A 10 -10.27 -3.90 16.57
C VAL A 10 -11.20 -4.40 15.45
N GLY A 11 -11.01 -3.95 14.21
CA GLY A 11 -11.79 -4.43 13.06
C GLY A 11 -11.65 -5.93 12.83
N ALA A 12 -10.43 -6.46 12.94
CA ALA A 12 -10.18 -7.89 12.86
C ALA A 12 -10.88 -8.66 13.99
N ALA A 13 -10.78 -8.20 15.24
CA ALA A 13 -11.45 -8.85 16.36
C ALA A 13 -12.99 -8.85 16.20
N LEU A 14 -13.58 -7.74 15.76
CA LEU A 14 -15.02 -7.63 15.51
C LEU A 14 -15.49 -8.53 14.37
N SER A 15 -14.64 -8.83 13.38
CA SER A 15 -14.99 -9.70 12.24
C SER A 15 -15.30 -11.15 12.64
N PHE A 16 -14.82 -11.61 13.80
CA PHE A 16 -15.09 -12.95 14.33
C PHE A 16 -16.42 -13.06 15.10
N VAL A 17 -17.12 -11.94 15.35
CA VAL A 17 -18.36 -11.93 16.13
C VAL A 17 -19.55 -12.29 15.22
N PRO A 18 -20.23 -13.43 15.45
CA PRO A 18 -21.42 -13.77 14.69
C PRO A 18 -22.56 -12.80 15.06
N GLY A 19 -22.96 -11.95 14.10
CA GLY A 19 -23.99 -10.92 14.30
C GLY A 19 -23.61 -9.53 13.79
N VAL A 20 -22.35 -9.32 13.40
CA VAL A 20 -21.92 -8.07 12.74
C VAL A 20 -22.43 -8.06 11.29
N PRO A 21 -23.21 -7.06 10.87
CA PRO A 21 -23.65 -6.95 9.49
C PRO A 21 -22.44 -6.76 8.57
N GLN A 22 -22.38 -7.53 7.49
CA GLN A 22 -21.34 -7.38 6.47
C GLN A 22 -21.60 -6.10 5.68
N ILE A 23 -20.92 -5.03 6.05
CA ILE A 23 -20.94 -3.76 5.30
C ILE A 23 -19.99 -3.93 4.12
N VAL A 24 -20.54 -4.30 2.96
CA VAL A 24 -19.78 -4.33 1.71
C VAL A 24 -19.76 -2.91 1.16
N ILE A 25 -18.62 -2.24 1.28
CA ILE A 25 -18.40 -0.97 0.59
C ILE A 25 -17.96 -1.28 -0.83
N GLU A 26 -18.64 -0.68 -1.80
CA GLU A 26 -18.25 -0.77 -3.20
C GLU A 26 -16.79 -0.30 -3.37
N PRO A 27 -15.89 -1.08 -3.98
CA PRO A 27 -14.49 -0.69 -4.16
C PRO A 27 -14.35 0.66 -4.87
N ASP A 28 -15.21 0.93 -5.84
CA ASP A 28 -15.25 2.19 -6.59
C ASP A 28 -15.52 3.39 -5.68
N ALA A 29 -16.34 3.24 -4.65
CA ALA A 29 -16.60 4.32 -3.69
C ALA A 29 -15.34 4.67 -2.88
N VAL A 30 -14.49 3.67 -2.58
CA VAL A 30 -13.20 3.90 -1.90
C VAL A 30 -12.17 4.49 -2.87
N LEU A 31 -12.08 3.94 -4.08
CA LEU A 31 -11.15 4.38 -5.13
C LEU A 31 -11.41 5.82 -5.58
N TYR A 32 -12.67 6.24 -5.72
CA TYR A 32 -13.01 7.59 -6.16
C TYR A 32 -13.27 8.55 -5.00
N GLY A 33 -13.77 8.07 -3.86
CA GLY A 33 -14.07 8.92 -2.70
C GLY A 33 -12.86 9.17 -1.81
N LEU A 34 -12.10 8.12 -1.48
CA LEU A 34 -11.04 8.18 -0.47
C LEU A 34 -9.67 8.41 -1.09
N LEU A 35 -9.40 7.78 -2.24
CA LEU A 35 -8.09 7.79 -2.87
C LEU A 35 -7.67 9.20 -3.33
N PRO A 36 -8.50 10.00 -4.02
CA PRO A 36 -8.11 11.36 -4.43
C PRO A 36 -7.72 12.27 -3.25
N PRO A 37 -8.51 12.39 -2.16
CA PRO A 37 -8.10 13.21 -1.03
C PRO A 37 -6.89 12.64 -0.27
N LEU A 38 -6.74 11.32 -0.15
CA LEU A 38 -5.57 10.71 0.49
C LEU A 38 -4.29 10.93 -0.32
N LEU A 39 -4.34 10.79 -1.64
CA LEU A 39 -3.23 11.08 -2.54
C LEU A 39 -2.83 12.56 -2.48
N PHE A 40 -3.82 13.46 -2.47
CA PHE A 40 -3.57 14.89 -2.35
C PHE A 40 -2.93 15.26 -1.01
N ALA A 41 -3.44 14.68 0.09
CA ALA A 41 -2.87 14.86 1.43
C ALA A 41 -1.43 14.31 1.53
N ALA A 42 -1.12 13.21 0.85
CA ALA A 42 0.23 12.67 0.75
C ALA A 42 1.15 13.56 -0.11
N ALA A 43 0.64 14.08 -1.22
CA ALA A 43 1.40 14.91 -2.15
C ALA A 43 1.85 16.24 -1.53
N ILE A 44 0.96 16.95 -0.82
CA ILE A 44 1.27 18.25 -0.19
C ILE A 44 2.38 18.13 0.86
N ARG A 45 2.49 16.99 1.54
CA ARG A 45 3.50 16.75 2.56
C ARG A 45 4.90 16.52 2.00
N THR A 46 5.03 16.39 0.68
CA THR A 46 6.31 16.14 0.00
C THR A 46 6.90 17.46 -0.53
N PRO A 47 7.98 18.00 0.05
CA PRO A 47 8.60 19.21 -0.45
C PRO A 47 9.30 18.96 -1.80
N LEU A 48 8.74 19.50 -2.89
CA LEU A 48 9.29 19.39 -4.24
C LEU A 48 10.67 20.06 -4.40
N ALA A 49 10.99 21.04 -3.54
CA ALA A 49 12.25 21.78 -3.58
C ALA A 49 13.45 20.89 -3.18
N ASP A 50 13.30 20.09 -2.13
CA ASP A 50 14.36 19.18 -1.65
C ASP A 50 14.63 18.06 -2.65
N ILE A 51 13.60 17.64 -3.40
CA ILE A 51 13.74 16.69 -4.50
C ILE A 51 14.64 17.26 -5.60
N ARG A 52 14.53 18.55 -5.95
CA ARG A 52 15.35 19.16 -7.03
C ARG A 52 16.83 19.23 -6.67
N ALA A 53 17.17 19.48 -5.42
CA ALA A 53 18.56 19.66 -4.99
C ALA A 53 19.38 18.36 -4.96
N ARG A 54 18.73 17.20 -4.80
CA ARG A 54 19.38 15.88 -4.65
C ARG A 54 18.72 14.80 -5.54
N ARG A 55 18.36 15.15 -6.78
CA ARG A 55 17.60 14.27 -7.68
C ARG A 55 18.26 12.91 -7.89
N ASP A 56 19.57 12.88 -8.09
CA ASP A 56 20.28 11.63 -8.44
C ASP A 56 20.20 10.60 -7.30
N SER A 57 20.50 11.00 -6.07
CA SER A 57 20.38 10.11 -4.90
C SER A 57 18.93 9.72 -4.62
N ILE A 58 17.98 10.64 -4.76
CA ILE A 58 16.56 10.34 -4.51
C ILE A 58 16.03 9.34 -5.53
N VAL A 59 16.37 9.47 -6.82
CA VAL A 59 15.93 8.52 -7.86
C VAL A 59 16.49 7.12 -7.59
N VAL A 60 17.79 6.99 -7.27
CA VAL A 60 18.38 5.69 -6.95
C VAL A 60 17.76 5.08 -5.69
N LEU A 61 17.54 5.87 -4.64
CA LEU A 61 17.01 5.35 -3.37
C LEU A 61 15.49 5.10 -3.40
N SER A 62 14.73 5.84 -4.20
CA SER A 62 13.28 5.63 -4.34
C SER A 62 12.98 4.57 -5.39
N VAL A 63 13.35 4.81 -6.65
CA VAL A 63 13.04 3.92 -7.76
C VAL A 63 13.85 2.64 -7.67
N GLY A 64 15.16 2.74 -7.40
CA GLY A 64 16.03 1.57 -7.32
C GLY A 64 15.60 0.62 -6.21
N VAL A 65 15.32 1.13 -5.01
CA VAL A 65 14.83 0.30 -3.90
C VAL A 65 13.45 -0.28 -4.21
N VAL A 66 12.52 0.48 -4.79
CA VAL A 66 11.19 -0.05 -5.17
C VAL A 66 11.31 -1.21 -6.15
N VAL A 67 12.13 -1.06 -7.20
CA VAL A 67 12.39 -2.14 -8.18
C VAL A 67 12.96 -3.37 -7.49
N VAL A 68 13.96 -3.20 -6.61
CA VAL A 68 14.55 -4.31 -5.85
C VAL A 68 13.49 -4.99 -4.98
N THR A 69 12.69 -4.23 -4.25
CA THR A 69 11.63 -4.80 -3.39
C THR A 69 10.57 -5.55 -4.20
N LEU A 70 10.19 -5.03 -5.37
CA LEU A 70 9.20 -5.67 -6.25
C LEU A 70 9.74 -6.99 -6.80
N VAL A 71 11.00 -7.02 -7.27
CA VAL A 71 11.65 -8.25 -7.76
C VAL A 71 11.77 -9.28 -6.63
N VAL A 72 12.24 -8.88 -5.45
CA VAL A 72 12.35 -9.79 -4.31
C VAL A 72 10.98 -10.35 -3.91
N PHE A 73 9.96 -9.50 -3.87
CA PHE A 73 8.60 -9.93 -3.53
C PHE A 73 8.03 -10.90 -4.58
N GLY A 74 8.13 -10.57 -5.87
CA GLY A 74 7.68 -11.43 -6.96
C GLY A 74 8.40 -12.78 -6.98
N LEU A 75 9.73 -12.79 -6.80
CA LEU A 75 10.50 -14.03 -6.67
C LEU A 75 10.08 -14.85 -5.44
N THR A 76 9.79 -14.18 -4.31
CA THR A 76 9.32 -14.85 -3.09
C THR A 76 7.95 -15.47 -3.31
N LEU A 77 7.02 -14.76 -3.95
CA LEU A 77 5.70 -15.28 -4.30
C LEU A 77 5.79 -16.46 -5.26
N TRP A 78 6.59 -16.34 -6.32
CA TRP A 78 6.83 -17.42 -7.27
C TRP A 78 7.41 -18.67 -6.60
N ALA A 79 8.32 -18.49 -5.63
CA ALA A 79 8.90 -19.61 -4.88
C ALA A 79 7.94 -20.26 -3.88
N LEU A 80 7.08 -19.47 -3.21
CA LEU A 80 6.14 -19.98 -2.20
C LEU A 80 4.84 -20.52 -2.81
N VAL A 81 4.41 -20.00 -3.95
CA VAL A 81 3.13 -20.32 -4.58
C VAL A 81 3.38 -20.79 -6.02
N PRO A 82 3.58 -22.11 -6.24
CA PRO A 82 3.94 -22.68 -7.55
C PRO A 82 2.91 -22.48 -8.66
N ALA A 83 1.71 -21.98 -8.33
CA ALA A 83 0.62 -21.72 -9.26
C ALA A 83 0.68 -20.32 -9.90
N VAL A 84 1.51 -19.41 -9.39
CA VAL A 84 1.66 -18.05 -9.94
C VAL A 84 2.85 -18.06 -10.88
N GLY A 85 2.61 -17.98 -12.20
CA GLY A 85 3.70 -17.82 -13.16
C GLY A 85 4.42 -16.48 -12.94
N LEU A 86 5.70 -16.38 -13.36
CA LEU A 86 6.50 -15.14 -13.23
C LEU A 86 5.83 -13.90 -13.87
N ALA A 87 4.84 -14.07 -14.75
CA ALA A 87 4.07 -12.98 -15.33
C ALA A 87 2.96 -12.43 -14.42
N ALA A 88 2.62 -13.12 -13.34
CA ALA A 88 1.56 -12.78 -12.40
C ALA A 88 2.06 -12.46 -10.97
N ALA A 89 3.37 -12.60 -10.73
CA ALA A 89 4.05 -12.31 -9.46
C ALA A 89 4.88 -11.02 -9.59
#